data_AF-C5KZF5-F1
#
_entry.id   AF-C5KZF5-F1
#
_cell.length_a   1.000
_cell.length_b   1.000
_cell.length_c   1.000
_cell.angle_alpha   90.00
_cell.angle_beta   90.00
_cell.angle_gamma   90.00
#
_symmetry.space_group_name_H-M   'P 1'
#
loop_
_entity.id
_entity.type
_entity.pdbx_description
1 polymer ?
#
loop_
_entity_poly.entity_id
_entity_poly.type
_entity_poly.pdbx_seq_one_letter_code
_entity_poly.pdbx_strand_id
1 'polypeptide(L)'
;MSNKKPQAPEVDMSQMALAKSSGDRINTSVVVHPIVLLSIVDHYNRAAKGTARRVVGTLLGQMLDGKLHVTNSFALPFEEDLRDPQVWFVDHNYHEKMYAMFKKVSQKEVVVGWYSSGPRIKPSDLAINEIFRR
;
A
#
# COMPACT_ATOMS: atom_id res chain seq x y z
N MET A 1 40.22 47.68 -28.99
CA MET A 1 40.16 46.21 -28.98
C MET A 1 39.48 45.76 -27.70
N SER A 2 38.16 45.52 -27.74
CA SER A 2 37.46 44.65 -26.79
C SER A 2 36.00 44.51 -27.24
N ASN A 3 35.37 43.42 -26.82
CA ASN A 3 33.97 43.00 -26.99
C ASN A 3 33.61 42.26 -28.29
N LYS A 4 32.87 41.15 -28.25
CA LYS A 4 32.33 40.32 -27.15
C LYS A 4 31.91 39.00 -27.82
N LYS A 5 32.25 37.84 -27.24
CA LYS A 5 31.73 36.54 -27.70
C LYS A 5 30.19 36.56 -27.64
N PRO A 6 29.47 35.91 -28.58
CA PRO A 6 28.03 35.76 -28.47
C PRO A 6 27.70 34.87 -27.25
N GLN A 7 26.96 35.45 -26.31
CA GLN A 7 26.40 34.77 -25.14
C GLN A 7 25.22 33.91 -25.61
N ALA A 8 25.22 32.61 -25.32
CA ALA A 8 24.05 31.76 -25.52
C ALA A 8 22.88 32.28 -24.64
N PRO A 9 21.62 32.14 -25.08
CA PRO A 9 20.48 32.60 -24.28
C PRO A 9 20.44 31.83 -22.96
N GLU A 10 20.46 32.59 -21.87
CA GLU A 10 20.32 32.06 -20.51
C GLU A 10 18.90 31.50 -20.36
N VAL A 11 18.80 30.17 -20.30
CA VAL A 11 17.53 29.47 -20.12
C VAL A 11 17.11 29.72 -18.67
N ASP A 12 16.12 30.60 -18.48
CA ASP A 12 15.57 30.96 -17.18
C ASP A 12 14.97 29.71 -16.48
N MET A 13 15.76 29.12 -15.58
CA MET A 13 15.37 27.95 -14.79
C MET A 13 14.18 28.22 -13.86
N SER A 14 13.81 29.49 -13.61
CA SER A 14 12.64 29.82 -12.80
C SER A 14 11.33 29.51 -13.54
N GLN A 15 11.34 29.53 -14.88
CA GLN A 15 10.17 29.17 -15.70
C GLN A 15 9.99 27.65 -15.91
N MET A 16 11.03 26.84 -15.64
CA MET A 16 10.91 25.37 -15.66
C MET A 16 10.20 24.79 -14.43
N ALA A 17 10.04 25.56 -13.35
CA ALA A 17 9.41 25.07 -12.12
C ALA A 17 7.88 24.95 -12.21
N LEU A 18 7.23 25.58 -13.19
CA LEU A 18 5.77 25.60 -13.32
C LEU A 18 5.21 24.60 -14.37
N ALA A 19 6.09 23.90 -15.10
CA ALA A 19 5.71 22.98 -16.18
C ALA A 19 6.11 21.52 -15.92
N LYS A 20 6.21 21.07 -14.66
CA LYS A 20 6.06 19.64 -14.35
C LYS A 20 4.58 19.30 -14.26
N SER A 21 4.03 19.06 -15.44
CA SER A 21 2.71 18.49 -15.70
C SER A 21 2.35 17.41 -14.69
N SER A 22 1.31 17.67 -13.91
CA SER A 22 0.13 16.80 -13.82
C SER A 22 0.38 15.32 -14.12
N GLY A 23 1.18 14.66 -13.28
CA GLY A 23 0.82 13.29 -12.92
C GLY A 23 -0.53 13.44 -12.24
N ASP A 24 -1.57 12.84 -12.81
CA ASP A 24 -2.92 12.81 -12.25
C ASP A 24 -2.76 12.58 -10.75
N ARG A 25 -2.91 13.63 -9.94
CA ARG A 25 -3.02 13.46 -8.50
C ARG A 25 -4.38 12.83 -8.40
N ILE A 26 -4.42 11.51 -8.49
CA ILE A 26 -5.60 10.77 -8.10
C ILE A 26 -5.80 11.24 -6.66
N ASN A 27 -6.74 12.15 -6.47
CA ASN A 27 -7.24 12.55 -5.17
C ASN A 27 -8.02 11.33 -4.69
N THR A 28 -7.29 10.25 -4.36
CA THR A 28 -7.84 8.96 -4.00
C THR A 28 -8.33 9.11 -2.58
N SER A 29 -9.51 9.70 -2.42
CA SER A 29 -10.22 9.62 -1.16
C SER A 29 -10.48 8.14 -0.90
N VAL A 30 -9.94 7.64 0.21
CA VAL A 30 -10.12 6.26 0.64
C VAL A 30 -11.22 6.21 1.69
N VAL A 31 -12.23 5.41 1.46
CA VAL A 31 -13.33 5.16 2.39
C VAL A 31 -13.15 3.75 2.95
N VAL A 32 -12.86 3.65 4.25
CA VAL A 32 -12.72 2.36 4.93
C VAL A 32 -14.05 2.03 5.61
N HIS A 33 -14.64 0.88 5.25
CA HIS A 33 -15.88 0.43 5.86
C HIS A 33 -15.61 -0.11 7.28
N PRO A 34 -16.49 0.13 8.27
CA PRO A 34 -16.24 -0.26 9.67
C PRO A 34 -15.95 -1.75 9.87
N ILE A 35 -16.51 -2.62 9.03
CA ILE A 35 -16.29 -4.07 9.08
C ILE A 35 -14.82 -4.44 8.89
N VAL A 36 -14.07 -3.65 8.11
CA VAL A 36 -12.64 -3.86 7.86
C VAL A 36 -11.84 -3.59 9.14
N LEU A 37 -12.14 -2.48 9.83
CA LEU A 37 -11.48 -2.15 11.08
C LEU A 37 -11.74 -3.22 12.15
N LEU A 38 -12.98 -3.67 12.27
CA LEU A 38 -13.36 -4.74 13.20
C LEU A 38 -12.62 -6.05 12.86
N SER A 39 -12.54 -6.42 11.59
CA SER A 39 -11.82 -7.60 11.10
C SER A 39 -10.32 -7.55 11.43
N ILE A 40 -9.68 -6.39 11.24
CA ILE A 40 -8.26 -6.20 11.57
C ILE A 40 -8.02 -6.31 13.08
N VAL A 41 -8.90 -5.72 13.90
CA VAL A 41 -8.80 -5.79 15.36
C VAL A 41 -9.01 -7.22 15.86
N ASP A 42 -9.99 -7.96 15.32
CA ASP A 42 -10.17 -9.38 15.63
C ASP A 42 -8.94 -10.21 15.26
N HIS A 43 -8.38 -9.99 14.06
CA HIS A 43 -7.17 -10.67 13.61
C HIS A 43 -6.00 -10.42 14.56
N TYR A 44 -5.75 -9.17 14.95
CA TYR A 44 -4.73 -8.84 15.94
C TYR A 44 -4.98 -9.54 17.28
N ASN A 45 -6.23 -9.51 17.76
CA ASN A 45 -6.60 -10.12 19.04
C ASN A 45 -6.34 -11.63 19.09
N ARG A 46 -6.54 -12.32 17.97
CA ARG A 46 -6.35 -13.77 17.86
C ARG A 46 -4.88 -14.19 17.69
N ALA A 47 -4.08 -13.40 16.97
CA ALA A 47 -2.75 -13.85 16.53
C ALA A 47 -1.58 -13.15 17.24
N ALA A 48 -1.73 -11.89 17.67
CA ALA A 48 -0.60 -11.09 18.16
C ALA A 48 -0.84 -10.40 19.51
N LYS A 49 -2.05 -10.51 20.10
CA LYS A 49 -2.36 -9.90 21.39
C LYS A 49 -1.43 -10.36 22.49
N GLY A 50 -0.85 -9.41 23.23
CA GLY A 50 0.10 -9.71 24.30
C GLY A 50 1.50 -10.10 23.81
N THR A 51 1.76 -10.02 22.51
CA THR A 51 3.08 -10.27 21.92
C THR A 51 3.68 -8.98 21.34
N ALA A 52 4.98 -9.00 21.02
CA ALA A 52 5.64 -7.92 20.29
C ALA A 52 5.47 -8.01 18.76
N ARG A 53 4.68 -8.99 18.27
CA ARG A 53 4.47 -9.24 16.84
C ARG A 53 3.36 -8.35 16.29
N ARG A 54 3.34 -8.19 14.97
CA ARG A 54 2.25 -7.56 14.23
C ARG A 54 1.57 -8.58 13.32
N VAL A 55 0.35 -8.26 12.92
CA VAL A 55 -0.35 -9.02 11.89
C VAL A 55 -0.33 -8.27 10.56
N VAL A 56 -0.36 -9.02 9.47
CA VAL A 56 -0.45 -8.51 8.11
C VAL A 56 -1.62 -9.19 7.40
N GLY A 57 -2.32 -8.45 6.55
CA GLY A 57 -3.37 -9.02 5.73
C GLY A 57 -3.68 -8.19 4.51
N THR A 58 -4.59 -8.70 3.68
CA THR A 58 -4.98 -8.10 2.40
C THR A 58 -6.24 -7.27 2.57
N LEU A 59 -6.28 -6.13 1.89
CA LEU A 59 -7.46 -5.27 1.77
C LEU A 59 -8.12 -5.52 0.42
N LEU A 60 -9.43 -5.72 0.46
CA LEU A 60 -10.29 -5.88 -0.70
C LEU A 60 -11.24 -4.69 -0.81
N GLY A 61 -11.55 -4.31 -2.04
CA GLY A 61 -12.40 -3.17 -2.29
C GLY A 61 -12.68 -2.96 -3.76
N GLN A 62 -13.17 -1.76 -4.05
CA GLN A 62 -13.48 -1.32 -5.41
C GLN A 62 -13.41 0.21 -5.49
N MET A 63 -13.22 0.73 -6.70
CA MET A 63 -13.41 2.15 -6.99
C MET A 63 -14.89 2.45 -7.18
N LEU A 64 -15.43 3.40 -6.41
CA LEU A 64 -16.81 3.88 -6.52
C LEU A 64 -16.80 5.41 -6.45
N ASP A 65 -17.45 6.07 -7.40
CA ASP A 65 -17.59 7.53 -7.45
C ASP A 65 -16.24 8.29 -7.33
N GLY A 66 -15.18 7.75 -7.95
CA GLY A 66 -13.83 8.32 -7.90
C GLY A 66 -13.10 8.13 -6.56
N LYS A 67 -13.68 7.36 -5.63
CA LYS A 67 -13.11 7.05 -4.31
C LYS A 67 -12.79 5.57 -4.21
N LEU A 68 -11.73 5.25 -3.48
CA LEU A 68 -11.38 3.86 -3.18
C LEU A 68 -12.16 3.39 -1.96
N HIS A 69 -13.11 2.49 -2.14
CA HIS A 69 -13.86 1.89 -1.05
C HIS A 69 -13.19 0.59 -0.63
N VAL A 70 -12.68 0.55 0.60
CA VAL A 70 -12.17 -0.67 1.24
C VAL A 70 -13.32 -1.31 1.99
N THR A 71 -13.87 -2.38 1.41
CA THR A 71 -15.12 -3.02 1.86
C THR A 71 -14.86 -4.30 2.62
N ASN A 72 -13.73 -4.96 2.39
CA ASN A 72 -13.42 -6.24 3.04
C ASN A 72 -11.91 -6.40 3.28
N SER A 73 -11.56 -7.41 4.08
CA SER A 73 -10.17 -7.76 4.39
C SER A 73 -10.04 -9.20 4.84
N PHE A 74 -8.87 -9.81 4.61
CA PHE A 74 -8.56 -11.11 5.17
C PHE A 74 -7.13 -11.18 5.72
N ALA A 75 -6.94 -12.04 6.72
CA ALA A 75 -5.68 -12.30 7.39
C ALA A 75 -4.73 -13.09 6.49
N LEU A 76 -3.42 -12.81 6.55
CA LEU A 76 -2.40 -13.65 5.95
C LEU A 76 -1.56 -14.34 7.02
N PRO A 77 -1.16 -15.61 6.80
CA PRO A 77 -0.07 -16.22 7.56
C PRO A 77 1.20 -15.40 7.33
N PHE A 78 1.65 -14.74 8.39
CA PHE A 78 2.77 -13.82 8.38
C PHE A 78 3.64 -14.04 9.61
N GLU A 79 4.95 -14.15 9.39
CA GLU A 79 5.95 -14.23 10.45
C GLU A 79 7.08 -13.25 10.15
N GLU A 80 7.62 -12.62 11.19
CA GLU A 80 8.78 -11.74 11.10
C GLU A 80 9.72 -12.02 12.27
N ASP A 81 11.02 -11.98 12.02
CA ASP A 81 12.00 -12.06 13.08
C ASP A 81 12.03 -10.74 13.87
N LEU A 82 11.97 -10.84 15.20
CA LEU A 82 11.93 -9.67 16.08
C LEU A 82 13.30 -8.97 16.22
N ARG A 83 14.40 -9.68 15.91
CA ARG A 83 15.79 -9.20 15.99
C ARG A 83 16.27 -8.68 14.65
N ASP A 84 15.90 -9.35 13.56
CA ASP A 84 16.23 -8.94 12.19
C ASP A 84 14.96 -8.66 11.35
N PRO A 85 14.54 -7.39 11.21
CA PRO A 85 13.37 -7.02 10.44
C PRO A 85 13.44 -7.38 8.94
N GLN A 86 14.62 -7.69 8.39
CA GLN A 86 14.75 -8.12 6.98
C GLN A 86 14.29 -9.57 6.78
N VAL A 87 14.24 -10.37 7.84
CA VAL A 87 13.79 -11.75 7.80
C VAL A 87 12.30 -11.81 8.11
N TRP A 88 11.49 -11.98 7.07
CA TRP A 88 10.05 -12.12 7.18
C TRP A 88 9.52 -13.09 6.14
N PHE A 89 8.31 -13.61 6.39
CA PHE A 89 7.64 -14.59 5.56
C PHE A 89 6.16 -14.24 5.41
N VAL A 90 5.66 -14.32 4.19
CA VAL A 90 4.23 -14.23 3.85
C VAL A 90 3.88 -15.45 2.98
N ASP A 91 2.81 -16.16 3.32
CA ASP A 91 2.31 -17.27 2.49
C ASP A 91 1.54 -16.75 1.26
N HIS A 92 2.21 -16.75 0.11
CA HIS A 92 1.66 -16.32 -1.17
C HIS A 92 0.63 -17.32 -1.71
N ASN A 93 0.81 -18.62 -1.47
CA ASN A 93 -0.12 -19.66 -1.92
C ASN A 93 -1.45 -19.54 -1.18
N TYR A 94 -1.40 -19.20 0.11
CA TYR A 94 -2.59 -18.89 0.89
C TYR A 94 -3.32 -17.66 0.34
N HIS A 95 -2.57 -16.59 0.03
CA HIS A 95 -3.12 -15.36 -0.54
C HIS A 95 -3.89 -15.64 -1.85
N GLU A 96 -3.27 -16.32 -2.81
CA GLU A 96 -3.89 -16.64 -4.10
C GLU A 96 -5.18 -17.47 -3.95
N LYS A 97 -5.12 -18.52 -3.10
CA LYS A 97 -6.28 -19.39 -2.86
C LYS A 97 -7.42 -18.63 -2.20
N MET A 98 -7.14 -17.81 -1.19
CA MET A 98 -8.16 -17.00 -0.52
C MET A 98 -8.74 -15.95 -1.45
N TYR A 99 -7.91 -15.25 -2.21
CA TYR A 99 -8.39 -14.27 -3.17
C TYR A 99 -9.29 -14.91 -4.23
N ALA A 100 -8.94 -16.09 -4.74
CA ALA A 100 -9.77 -16.84 -5.66
C ALA A 100 -11.15 -17.22 -5.05
N MET A 101 -11.22 -17.51 -3.75
CA MET A 101 -12.49 -17.75 -3.06
C MET A 101 -13.33 -16.48 -2.94
N PHE A 102 -12.74 -15.35 -2.55
CA PHE A 102 -13.45 -14.07 -2.50
C PHE A 102 -13.99 -13.66 -3.87
N LYS A 103 -13.21 -13.87 -4.94
CA LYS A 103 -13.68 -13.64 -6.31
C LYS A 103 -14.91 -14.48 -6.67
N LYS A 104 -14.96 -15.75 -6.27
CA LYS A 104 -16.14 -16.61 -6.52
C LYS A 104 -17.41 -16.08 -5.84
N VAL A 105 -17.30 -15.41 -4.70
CA VAL A 105 -18.43 -14.82 -3.98
C VAL A 105 -18.81 -13.45 -4.57
N SER A 106 -17.82 -12.60 -4.87
CA SER A 106 -18.04 -11.28 -5.46
C SER A 106 -16.96 -10.93 -6.46
N GLN A 107 -17.36 -10.73 -7.72
CA GLN A 107 -16.44 -10.32 -8.79
C GLN A 107 -15.99 -8.87 -8.65
N LYS A 108 -16.75 -8.04 -7.92
CA LYS A 108 -16.45 -6.62 -7.74
C LYS A 108 -15.29 -6.36 -6.78
N GLU A 109 -15.07 -7.27 -5.83
CA GLU A 109 -13.97 -7.20 -4.88
C GLU A 109 -12.65 -7.46 -5.62
N VAL A 110 -11.75 -6.48 -5.60
CA VAL A 110 -10.38 -6.59 -6.10
C VAL A 110 -9.41 -6.34 -4.95
N VAL A 111 -8.18 -6.84 -5.08
CA VAL A 111 -7.09 -6.46 -4.17
C VAL A 111 -6.81 -4.97 -4.37
N VAL A 112 -6.95 -4.19 -3.30
CA VAL A 112 -6.72 -2.74 -3.31
C VAL A 112 -5.50 -2.33 -2.47
N GLY A 113 -4.96 -3.28 -1.70
CA GLY A 113 -3.77 -3.07 -0.89
C GLY A 113 -3.66 -4.10 0.23
N TRP A 114 -2.95 -3.70 1.28
CA TRP A 114 -2.67 -4.54 2.44
C TRP A 114 -2.66 -3.68 3.71
N TYR A 115 -2.80 -4.33 4.88
CA TYR A 115 -2.74 -3.68 6.18
C TYR A 115 -1.68 -4.31 7.08
N SER A 116 -1.20 -3.53 8.04
CA SER A 116 -0.38 -4.00 9.15
C SER A 116 -0.88 -3.41 10.46
N SER A 117 -0.92 -4.22 11.53
CA SER A 117 -1.36 -3.75 12.86
C SER A 117 -0.27 -3.04 13.67
N GLY A 118 0.96 -2.94 13.13
CA GLY A 118 2.11 -2.41 13.86
C GLY A 118 1.97 -0.91 14.15
N PRO A 119 2.39 -0.44 15.35
CA PRO A 119 2.25 0.97 15.72
C PRO A 119 3.19 1.90 14.93
N ARG A 120 4.21 1.34 14.26
CA ARG A 120 5.18 2.08 13.44
C ARG A 120 5.47 1.30 12.17
N ILE A 121 5.75 2.07 11.12
CA ILE A 121 6.25 1.56 9.83
C ILE A 121 7.64 0.93 10.05
N LYS A 122 7.87 -0.21 9.43
CA LYS A 122 9.13 -0.96 9.47
C LYS A 122 9.81 -0.93 8.08
N PRO A 123 11.15 -1.05 8.00
CA PRO A 123 11.85 -1.14 6.72
C PRO A 123 11.36 -2.28 5.81
N SER A 124 10.94 -3.40 6.40
CA SER A 124 10.37 -4.54 5.66
C SER A 124 9.05 -4.22 4.96
N ASP A 125 8.34 -3.16 5.36
CA ASP A 125 7.08 -2.75 4.72
C ASP A 125 7.28 -2.39 3.25
N LEU A 126 8.46 -1.87 2.89
CA LEU A 126 8.79 -1.58 1.50
C LEU A 126 8.85 -2.88 0.69
N ALA A 127 9.54 -3.90 1.21
CA ALA A 127 9.66 -5.20 0.54
C ALA A 127 8.32 -5.92 0.44
N ILE A 128 7.51 -5.87 1.50
CA ILE A 128 6.14 -6.41 1.50
C ILE A 128 5.27 -5.67 0.46
N ASN A 129 5.37 -4.34 0.38
CA ASN A 129 4.60 -3.56 -0.57
C ASN A 129 4.94 -3.88 -2.04
N GLU A 130 6.20 -4.21 -2.35
CA GLU A 130 6.59 -4.64 -3.70
C GLU A 130 5.95 -5.96 -4.13
N ILE A 131 5.57 -6.83 -3.18
CA ILE A 131 4.82 -8.06 -3.49
C ILE A 131 3.39 -7.74 -3.88
N PHE A 132 2.70 -6.90 -3.10
CA PHE A 132 1.30 -6.54 -3.37
C PHE A 132 1.10 -5.65 -4.60
N ARG A 133 2.18 -5.08 -5.16
CA ARG A 133 2.12 -4.30 -6.40
C ARG A 133 2.13 -5.19 -7.66
N ARG A 134 2.57 -6.44 -7.55
CA ARG A 134 2.62 -7.40 -8.66
C ARG A 134 1.27 -8.09 -8.83
#